data_AF-A0A423VLA7-F1
#
_entry.id   AF-A0A423VLA7-F1
#
_cell.length_a   1.000
_cell.length_b   1.000
_cell.length_c   1.000
_cell.angle_alpha   90.00
_cell.angle_beta   90.00
_cell.angle_gamma   90.00
#
_symmetry.space_group_name_H-M   'P 1'
#
loop_
_entity.id
_entity.type
_entity.pdbx_description
1 polymer ?
#
loop_
_entity_poly.entity_id
_entity_poly.type
_entity_poly.pdbx_seq_one_letter_code
_entity_poly.pdbx_strand_id
1 'polypeptide(L)'
;MPTTDHRRDGGPDSTAADTAVVFSLAPIRFNDIDPNSFSEYLQVLYKSVYVPGFKLRAHQDLYPLVKVLDIWQVAHCLDDVMSKAIVEESLESHWDAMSVEQWHNFYLSMPNSRLAERILQLQEACERCRKKFIPFKKQIVTACAKFPPQVFAEIFAGLELGAEFRTEVTKSFAMRYADQESTKKRKVTEERSPMPPAKRQSLIVILKVPALASSEGRPCGRTGEEG
;
A
#
# COMPACT_ATOMS: atom_id res chain seq x y z
N MET A 1 -43.59 -1.55 -54.40
CA MET A 1 -44.45 -2.70 -54.04
C MET A 1 -43.68 -3.57 -53.03
N PRO A 2 -44.41 -4.22 -52.11
CA PRO A 2 -44.19 -4.27 -50.65
C PRO A 2 -43.27 -5.46 -50.24
N THR A 3 -42.84 -5.68 -48.99
CA THR A 3 -43.65 -5.88 -47.77
C THR A 3 -42.78 -5.86 -46.52
N THR A 4 -43.31 -5.18 -45.50
CA THR A 4 -43.02 -5.28 -44.07
C THR A 4 -43.36 -6.66 -43.50
N ASP A 5 -42.59 -7.17 -42.54
CA ASP A 5 -43.06 -8.01 -41.42
C ASP A 5 -41.93 -8.06 -40.36
N HIS A 6 -41.98 -7.36 -39.22
CA HIS A 6 -42.71 -7.58 -37.96
C HIS A 6 -42.36 -8.83 -37.13
N ARG A 7 -41.99 -8.55 -35.85
CA ARG A 7 -42.11 -9.35 -34.61
C ARG A 7 -41.07 -10.47 -34.40
N ARG A 8 -40.52 -10.72 -33.20
CA ARG A 8 -41.03 -10.54 -31.83
C ARG A 8 -39.89 -10.52 -30.80
N ASP A 9 -40.10 -9.73 -29.74
CA ASP A 9 -39.91 -10.00 -28.31
C ASP A 9 -39.02 -11.19 -27.85
N GLY A 10 -37.98 -10.85 -27.09
CA GLY A 10 -37.33 -11.71 -26.11
C GLY A 10 -36.63 -10.83 -25.07
N GLY A 11 -37.13 -10.83 -23.83
CA GLY A 11 -36.79 -9.89 -22.77
C GLY A 11 -35.38 -10.01 -22.18
N PRO A 12 -35.02 -9.08 -21.25
CA PRO A 12 -33.70 -9.02 -20.66
C PRO A 12 -33.61 -9.98 -19.47
N ASP A 13 -33.08 -11.18 -19.69
CA ASP A 13 -32.56 -11.99 -18.58
C ASP A 13 -31.23 -11.40 -18.13
N SER A 14 -31.38 -10.46 -17.19
CA SER A 14 -30.34 -9.97 -16.30
C SER A 14 -29.93 -11.09 -15.34
N THR A 15 -29.04 -11.95 -15.79
CA THR A 15 -28.14 -12.67 -14.89
C THR A 15 -26.80 -11.96 -14.91
N ALA A 16 -26.67 -10.99 -14.00
CA ALA A 16 -25.37 -10.53 -13.54
C ALA A 16 -24.65 -11.72 -12.89
N ALA A 17 -23.96 -12.50 -13.73
CA ALA A 17 -22.94 -13.41 -13.27
C ALA A 17 -21.80 -12.54 -12.76
N ASP A 18 -21.81 -12.36 -11.43
CA ASP A 18 -20.74 -11.78 -10.64
C ASP A 18 -19.50 -12.67 -10.85
N THR A 19 -18.82 -12.41 -11.96
CA THR A 19 -17.60 -13.11 -12.33
C THR A 19 -16.54 -12.49 -11.45
N ALA A 20 -16.38 -13.06 -10.26
CA ALA A 20 -15.18 -12.89 -9.47
C ALA A 20 -14.02 -13.29 -10.39
N VAL A 21 -13.37 -12.30 -11.00
CA VAL A 21 -12.10 -12.47 -11.69
C VAL A 21 -11.10 -12.79 -10.60
N VAL A 22 -11.04 -14.07 -10.23
CA VAL A 22 -9.90 -14.63 -9.53
C VAL A 22 -8.77 -14.50 -10.54
N PHE A 23 -7.99 -13.43 -10.41
CA PHE A 23 -6.70 -13.30 -11.09
C PHE A 23 -5.84 -14.45 -10.58
N SER A 24 -5.96 -15.60 -11.22
CA SER A 24 -5.02 -16.71 -11.07
C SER A 24 -3.71 -16.20 -11.66
N LEU A 25 -2.90 -15.57 -10.80
CA LEU A 25 -1.54 -15.18 -11.15
C LEU A 25 -0.84 -16.47 -11.59
N ALA A 26 -0.41 -16.54 -12.84
CA ALA A 26 0.38 -17.68 -13.30
C ALA A 26 1.60 -17.80 -12.39
N PRO A 27 1.93 -19.00 -11.88
CA PRO A 27 3.11 -19.18 -11.04
C PRO A 27 4.34 -18.75 -11.85
N ILE A 28 5.07 -17.76 -11.31
CA ILE A 28 6.29 -17.25 -11.92
C ILE A 28 7.28 -18.41 -11.99
N ARG A 29 7.78 -18.73 -13.19
CA ARG A 29 8.73 -19.83 -13.35
C ARG A 29 10.14 -19.33 -13.05
N PHE A 30 11.00 -20.23 -12.60
CA PHE A 30 12.42 -19.90 -12.37
C PHE A 30 13.11 -19.32 -13.64
N ASN A 31 12.66 -19.73 -14.83
CA ASN A 31 13.16 -19.22 -16.10
C ASN A 31 12.76 -17.76 -16.40
N ASP A 32 11.80 -17.21 -15.67
CA ASP A 32 11.34 -15.82 -15.81
C ASP A 32 12.18 -14.85 -14.96
N ILE A 33 13.14 -15.39 -14.19
CA ILE A 33 14.02 -14.60 -13.33
C ILE A 33 15.22 -14.12 -14.15
N ASP A 34 15.36 -12.80 -14.24
CA ASP A 34 16.53 -12.16 -14.80
C ASP A 34 17.79 -12.48 -13.97
N PRO A 35 18.92 -12.90 -14.59
CA PRO A 35 20.14 -13.28 -13.87
C PRO A 35 20.71 -12.19 -12.97
N ASN A 36 20.58 -10.91 -13.35
CA ASN A 36 21.06 -9.81 -12.52
C ASN A 36 20.21 -9.68 -11.26
N SER A 37 18.89 -9.79 -11.40
CA SER A 37 17.94 -9.80 -10.28
C SER A 37 18.23 -10.94 -9.30
N PHE A 38 18.57 -12.13 -9.81
CA PHE A 38 18.98 -13.28 -8.98
C PHE A 38 20.31 -13.04 -8.26
N SER A 39 21.31 -12.48 -8.95
CA SER A 39 22.60 -12.13 -8.35
C SER A 39 22.44 -11.13 -7.19
N GLU A 40 21.59 -10.12 -7.37
CA GLU A 40 21.29 -9.13 -6.33
C GLU A 40 20.55 -9.74 -5.14
N TYR A 41 19.61 -10.65 -5.41
CA TYR A 41 18.98 -11.46 -4.37
C TYR A 41 20.01 -12.28 -3.58
N LEU A 42 20.97 -12.95 -4.24
CA LEU A 42 22.03 -13.69 -3.55
C LEU A 42 22.90 -12.78 -2.67
N GLN A 43 23.17 -11.55 -3.10
CA GLN A 43 23.89 -10.58 -2.27
C GLN A 43 23.10 -10.18 -1.03
N VAL A 44 21.78 -9.97 -1.16
CA VAL A 44 20.89 -9.67 -0.03
C VAL A 44 20.84 -10.85 0.93
N LEU A 45 20.66 -12.07 0.41
CA LEU A 45 20.65 -13.31 1.19
C LEU A 45 21.97 -13.49 1.95
N TYR A 46 23.11 -13.37 1.27
CA TYR A 46 24.43 -13.47 1.88
C TYR A 46 24.59 -12.44 3.02
N LYS A 47 24.27 -11.16 2.75
CA LYS A 47 24.37 -10.11 3.77
C LYS A 47 23.43 -10.36 4.95
N SER A 48 22.22 -10.85 4.71
CA SER A 48 21.25 -11.14 5.77
C SER A 48 21.72 -12.22 6.74
N VAL A 49 22.50 -13.20 6.25
CA VAL A 49 23.03 -14.30 7.06
C VAL A 49 24.27 -13.87 7.86
N TYR A 50 25.16 -13.10 7.25
CA TYR A 50 26.48 -12.80 7.83
C TYR A 50 26.59 -11.43 8.51
N VAL A 51 25.62 -10.53 8.31
CA VAL A 51 25.61 -9.20 8.92
C VAL A 51 24.44 -9.11 9.90
N PRO A 52 24.69 -9.21 11.23
CA PRO A 52 23.64 -9.10 12.23
C PRO A 52 22.85 -7.80 12.10
N GLY A 53 21.52 -7.89 12.03
CA GLY A 53 20.65 -6.73 11.90
C GLY A 53 20.70 -6.04 10.53
N PHE A 54 21.13 -6.75 9.48
CA PHE A 54 21.10 -6.26 8.10
C PHE A 54 19.71 -5.72 7.72
N LYS A 55 19.70 -4.54 7.10
CA LYS A 55 18.48 -3.86 6.63
C LYS A 55 18.72 -3.32 5.24
N LEU A 56 17.87 -3.72 4.29
CA LEU A 56 18.00 -3.27 2.91
C LEU A 56 17.71 -1.76 2.79
N ARG A 57 16.83 -1.20 3.63
CA ARG A 57 16.56 0.26 3.66
C ARG A 57 17.79 1.12 3.95
N ALA A 58 18.81 0.59 4.63
CA ALA A 58 20.03 1.35 4.92
C ALA A 58 20.89 1.59 3.67
N HIS A 59 20.51 0.99 2.53
CA HIS A 59 21.24 1.01 1.27
C HIS A 59 20.37 1.52 0.10
N GLN A 60 19.40 2.41 0.35
CA GLN A 60 18.47 2.90 -0.68
C GLN A 60 19.16 3.44 -1.95
N ASP A 61 20.33 4.07 -1.82
CA ASP A 61 21.10 4.59 -2.96
C ASP A 61 21.59 3.48 -3.91
N LEU A 62 21.83 2.27 -3.38
CA LEU A 62 22.27 1.10 -4.14
C LEU A 62 21.11 0.23 -4.64
N TYR A 63 19.92 0.43 -4.06
CA TYR A 63 18.72 -0.35 -4.29
C TYR A 63 17.55 0.58 -4.61
N PRO A 64 17.51 1.14 -5.84
CA PRO A 64 16.35 1.88 -6.31
C PRO A 64 15.11 0.98 -6.34
N LEU A 65 13.92 1.58 -6.30
CA LEU A 65 12.66 0.87 -6.14
C LEU A 65 12.48 -0.31 -7.12
N VAL A 66 12.80 -0.12 -8.40
CA VAL A 66 12.70 -1.19 -9.42
C VAL A 66 13.53 -2.41 -9.04
N LYS A 67 14.75 -2.20 -8.52
CA LYS A 67 15.65 -3.26 -8.09
C LYS A 67 15.12 -3.98 -6.85
N VAL A 68 14.55 -3.23 -5.90
CA VAL A 68 13.90 -3.81 -4.71
C VAL A 68 12.71 -4.69 -5.12
N LEU A 69 11.90 -4.25 -6.08
CA LEU A 69 10.79 -5.04 -6.63
C LEU A 69 11.27 -6.31 -7.34
N ASP A 70 12.36 -6.23 -8.10
CA ASP A 70 12.95 -7.39 -8.77
C ASP A 70 13.47 -8.42 -7.74
N ILE A 71 14.13 -7.97 -6.66
CA ILE A 71 14.58 -8.86 -5.58
C ILE A 71 13.37 -9.48 -4.85
N TRP A 72 12.30 -8.69 -4.61
CA TRP A 72 11.07 -9.21 -4.00
C TRP A 72 10.48 -10.33 -4.85
N GLN A 73 10.45 -10.16 -6.18
CA GLN A 73 9.95 -11.16 -7.10
C GLN A 73 10.72 -12.47 -6.98
N VAL A 74 12.06 -12.40 -6.97
CA VAL A 74 12.91 -13.59 -6.82
C VAL A 74 12.64 -14.30 -5.49
N ALA A 75 12.63 -13.56 -4.39
CA ALA A 75 12.36 -14.12 -3.06
C ALA A 75 10.96 -14.75 -2.98
N HIS A 76 9.96 -14.14 -3.63
CA HIS A 76 8.61 -14.70 -3.76
C HIS A 76 8.59 -16.02 -4.55
N CYS A 77 9.33 -16.11 -5.67
CA CYS A 77 9.39 -17.32 -6.48
C CYS A 77 10.04 -18.50 -5.76
N LEU A 78 11.02 -18.22 -4.88
CA LEU A 78 11.76 -19.22 -4.12
C LEU A 78 11.12 -19.56 -2.78
N ASP A 79 10.00 -18.92 -2.44
CA ASP A 79 9.35 -18.99 -1.13
C ASP A 79 10.30 -18.67 0.05
N ASP A 80 11.26 -17.76 -0.18
CA ASP A 80 12.18 -17.30 0.86
C ASP A 80 11.51 -16.23 1.73
N VAL A 81 10.88 -16.68 2.82
CA VAL A 81 10.19 -15.84 3.80
C VAL A 81 11.12 -14.76 4.40
N MET A 82 12.39 -15.08 4.63
CA MET A 82 13.30 -14.18 5.33
C MET A 82 13.71 -13.02 4.42
N SER A 83 14.14 -13.33 3.19
CA SER A 83 14.48 -12.31 2.20
C SER A 83 13.27 -11.47 1.82
N LYS A 84 12.07 -12.07 1.71
CA LYS A 84 10.83 -11.31 1.47
C LYS A 84 10.59 -10.27 2.56
N ALA A 85 10.71 -10.65 3.84
CA ALA A 85 10.51 -9.71 4.95
C ALA A 85 11.51 -8.54 4.92
N ILE A 86 12.78 -8.80 4.62
CA ILE A 86 13.82 -7.76 4.47
C ILE A 86 13.49 -6.81 3.32
N VAL A 87 13.01 -7.36 2.20
CA VAL A 87 12.68 -6.57 1.01
C VAL A 87 11.40 -5.76 1.23
N GLU A 88 10.37 -6.34 1.86
CA GLU A 88 9.13 -5.64 2.22
C GLU A 88 9.37 -4.48 3.19
N GLU A 89 10.23 -4.67 4.18
CA GLU A 89 10.71 -3.61 5.07
C GLU A 89 11.35 -2.44 4.29
N SER A 90 12.16 -2.75 3.27
CA SER A 90 12.73 -1.73 2.38
C SER A 90 11.67 -1.03 1.52
N LEU A 91 10.69 -1.78 1.00
CA LEU A 91 9.58 -1.22 0.23
C LEU A 91 8.75 -0.26 1.08
N GLU A 92 8.45 -0.60 2.33
CA GLU A 92 7.79 0.31 3.28
C GLU A 92 8.55 1.62 3.43
N SER A 93 9.87 1.55 3.58
CA SER A 93 10.70 2.75 3.67
C SER A 93 10.66 3.61 2.38
N HIS A 94 10.58 2.99 1.20
CA HIS A 94 10.34 3.71 -0.06
C HIS A 94 8.97 4.40 -0.08
N TRP A 95 7.91 3.76 0.42
CA TRP A 95 6.57 4.35 0.50
C TRP A 95 6.51 5.54 1.44
N ASP A 96 7.20 5.46 2.58
CA ASP A 96 7.29 6.54 3.56
C ASP A 96 8.07 7.74 3.03
N ALA A 97 9.14 7.49 2.26
CA ALA A 97 9.89 8.52 1.54
C ALA A 97 9.06 9.24 0.46
N MET A 98 7.85 8.75 0.15
CA MET A 98 6.90 9.37 -0.78
C MET A 98 5.65 9.90 -0.06
N SER A 99 5.81 10.35 1.19
CA SER A 99 4.76 11.08 1.90
C SER A 99 4.45 12.44 1.23
N VAL A 100 3.31 13.05 1.58
CA VAL A 100 2.94 14.40 1.10
C VAL A 100 4.00 15.42 1.47
N GLU A 101 4.51 15.34 2.70
CA GLU A 101 5.57 16.21 3.21
C GLU A 101 6.87 16.04 2.43
N GLN A 102 7.27 14.79 2.17
CA GLN A 102 8.49 14.53 1.39
C GLN A 102 8.36 15.03 -0.05
N TRP A 103 7.23 14.81 -0.72
CA TRP A 103 7.00 15.38 -2.04
C TRP A 103 7.03 16.90 -2.05
N HIS A 104 6.52 17.55 -1.00
CA HIS A 104 6.61 18.99 -0.86
C HIS A 104 8.06 19.46 -0.70
N ASN A 105 8.83 18.79 0.16
CA ASN A 105 10.25 19.07 0.33
C ASN A 105 11.04 18.87 -0.97
N PHE A 106 10.74 17.81 -1.71
CA PHE A 106 11.31 17.53 -3.03
C PHE A 106 11.01 18.64 -4.03
N TYR A 107 9.78 19.16 -4.07
CA TYR A 107 9.41 20.28 -4.92
C TYR A 107 10.20 21.56 -4.61
N LEU A 108 10.44 21.84 -3.33
CA LEU A 108 11.16 23.05 -2.90
C LEU A 108 12.68 22.94 -3.05
N SER A 109 13.24 21.74 -2.96
CA SER A 109 14.69 21.52 -2.85
C SER A 109 15.36 20.95 -4.11
N MET A 110 14.60 20.35 -5.03
CA MET A 110 15.16 19.72 -6.22
C MET A 110 14.75 20.41 -7.51
N PRO A 111 15.61 20.40 -8.55
CA PRO A 111 15.22 20.84 -9.89
C PRO A 111 14.05 20.02 -10.45
N ASN A 112 13.18 20.66 -11.23
CA ASN A 112 12.04 20.00 -11.88
C ASN A 112 12.45 18.80 -12.74
N SER A 113 13.63 18.82 -13.36
CA SER A 113 14.15 17.68 -14.14
C SER A 113 14.40 16.43 -13.28
N ARG A 114 14.86 16.60 -12.03
CA ARG A 114 15.07 15.49 -11.09
C ARG A 114 13.75 14.94 -10.56
N LEU A 115 12.77 15.82 -10.33
CA LEU A 115 11.41 15.41 -9.99
C LEU A 115 10.75 14.61 -11.12
N ALA A 116 10.92 15.08 -12.36
CA ALA A 116 10.47 14.38 -13.55
C ALA A 116 11.09 12.98 -13.68
N GLU A 117 12.41 12.88 -13.54
CA GLU A 117 13.14 11.60 -13.53
C GLU A 117 12.57 10.65 -12.47
N ARG A 118 12.29 11.15 -11.27
CA ARG A 118 11.71 10.35 -10.18
C ARG A 118 10.30 9.85 -10.51
N ILE A 119 9.45 10.68 -11.14
CA ILE A 119 8.11 10.25 -11.57
C ILE A 119 8.21 9.18 -12.66
N LEU A 120 9.16 9.30 -13.58
CA LEU A 120 9.41 8.29 -14.62
C LEU A 120 9.88 6.96 -14.01
N GLN A 121 10.75 6.98 -13.00
CA GLN A 121 11.14 5.77 -12.26
C GLN A 121 9.95 5.10 -11.56
N LEU A 122 8.97 5.88 -11.06
CA LEU A 122 7.75 5.33 -10.46
C LEU A 122 6.83 4.73 -11.51
N GLN A 123 6.73 5.31 -12.71
CA GLN A 123 6.05 4.67 -13.83
C GLN A 123 6.73 3.34 -14.18
N GLU A 124 8.06 3.32 -14.29
CA GLU A 124 8.81 2.10 -14.60
C GLU A 124 8.52 1.01 -13.56
N ALA A 125 8.54 1.36 -12.28
CA ALA A 125 8.19 0.46 -11.18
C ALA A 125 6.74 -0.07 -11.30
N CYS A 126 5.79 0.79 -11.69
CA CYS A 126 4.39 0.39 -11.92
C CYS A 126 4.27 -0.58 -13.11
N GLU A 127 4.96 -0.30 -14.21
CA GLU A 127 5.01 -1.19 -15.37
C GLU A 127 5.66 -2.53 -15.03
N ARG A 128 6.73 -2.50 -14.23
CA ARG A 128 7.40 -3.70 -13.73
C ARG A 128 6.42 -4.56 -12.93
N CYS A 129 5.65 -3.94 -12.04
CA CYS A 129 4.62 -4.65 -11.28
C CYS A 129 3.56 -5.30 -12.18
N ARG A 130 3.11 -4.60 -13.23
CA ARG A 130 2.15 -5.13 -14.19
C ARG A 130 2.72 -6.30 -15.00
N LYS A 131 3.93 -6.13 -15.55
CA LYS A 131 4.60 -7.13 -16.42
C LYS A 131 4.94 -8.41 -15.67
N LYS A 132 5.31 -8.30 -14.39
CA LYS A 132 5.81 -9.40 -13.56
C LYS A 132 4.83 -9.85 -12.46
N PHE A 133 3.60 -9.37 -12.48
CA PHE A 133 2.55 -9.71 -11.51
C PHE A 133 2.95 -9.44 -10.04
N ILE A 134 3.71 -8.38 -9.80
CA ILE A 134 4.15 -7.98 -8.46
C ILE A 134 3.02 -7.16 -7.79
N PRO A 135 2.61 -7.46 -6.54
CA PRO A 135 1.40 -6.92 -5.92
C PRO A 135 1.57 -5.52 -5.30
N PHE A 136 2.45 -4.66 -5.85
CA PHE A 136 2.73 -3.31 -5.32
C PHE A 136 2.27 -2.16 -6.22
N LYS A 137 1.58 -2.47 -7.32
CA LYS A 137 1.06 -1.46 -8.27
C LYS A 137 0.23 -0.38 -7.55
N LYS A 138 -0.68 -0.78 -6.66
CA LYS A 138 -1.57 0.15 -5.94
C LYS A 138 -0.80 1.09 -5.00
N GLN A 139 0.23 0.59 -4.33
CA GLN A 139 1.07 1.34 -3.42
C GLN A 139 1.85 2.42 -4.18
N ILE A 140 2.40 2.08 -5.35
CA ILE A 140 3.08 3.03 -6.24
C ILE A 140 2.10 4.14 -6.69
N VAL A 141 0.92 3.77 -7.19
CA VAL A 141 -0.11 4.75 -7.61
C VAL A 141 -0.52 5.65 -6.44
N THR A 142 -0.68 5.08 -5.24
CA THR A 142 -1.03 5.83 -4.03
C THR A 142 0.09 6.79 -3.62
N ALA A 143 1.35 6.36 -3.73
CA ALA A 143 2.52 7.19 -3.45
C ALA A 143 2.62 8.37 -4.44
N CYS A 144 2.35 8.14 -5.72
CA CYS A 144 2.26 9.20 -6.72
C CYS A 144 1.06 10.13 -6.48
N ALA A 145 -0.09 9.60 -6.13
CA ALA A 145 -1.29 10.39 -5.85
C ALA A 145 -1.10 11.37 -4.67
N LYS A 146 -0.02 11.23 -3.88
CA LYS A 146 0.34 12.14 -2.80
C LYS A 146 0.99 13.45 -3.25
N PHE A 147 1.29 13.66 -4.54
CA PHE A 147 1.90 14.89 -5.07
C PHE A 147 1.23 16.18 -4.53
N PRO A 148 2.00 17.24 -4.23
CA PRO A 148 1.45 18.58 -4.12
C PRO A 148 0.76 18.99 -5.44
N PRO A 149 -0.26 19.86 -5.42
CA PRO A 149 -0.93 20.32 -6.62
C PRO A 149 0.02 20.95 -7.64
N GLN A 150 1.06 21.64 -7.17
CA GLN A 150 2.09 22.25 -8.00
C GLN A 150 2.88 21.19 -8.78
N VAL A 151 3.34 20.12 -8.10
CA VAL A 151 4.03 18.99 -8.76
C VAL A 151 3.12 18.34 -9.79
N PHE A 152 1.84 18.19 -9.47
CA PHE A 152 0.87 17.59 -10.39
C PHE A 152 0.68 18.44 -11.66
N ALA A 153 0.46 19.74 -11.49
CA ALA A 153 0.16 20.66 -12.59
C ALA A 153 1.38 21.01 -13.45
N GLU A 154 2.54 21.25 -12.82
CA GLU A 154 3.73 21.76 -13.48
C GLU A 154 4.62 20.66 -14.06
N ILE A 155 4.62 19.47 -13.44
CA ILE A 155 5.54 18.40 -13.78
C ILE A 155 4.75 17.20 -14.32
N PHE A 156 3.93 16.56 -13.48
CA PHE A 156 3.26 15.30 -13.83
C PHE A 156 2.39 15.41 -15.10
N ALA A 157 1.62 16.49 -15.24
CA ALA A 157 0.75 16.70 -16.40
C ALA A 157 1.52 16.84 -17.73
N GLY A 158 2.75 17.38 -17.68
CA GLY A 158 3.60 17.60 -18.85
C GLY A 158 4.47 16.41 -19.26
N LEU A 159 4.62 15.39 -18.40
CA LEU A 159 5.45 14.22 -18.70
C LEU A 159 4.73 13.26 -19.65
N GLU A 160 5.46 12.69 -20.61
CA GLU A 160 4.97 11.60 -21.45
C GLU A 160 4.90 10.30 -20.63
N LEU A 161 3.71 10.05 -20.06
CA LEU A 161 3.45 8.90 -19.20
C LEU A 161 2.52 7.89 -19.88
N GLY A 162 2.66 6.62 -19.53
CA GLY A 162 1.75 5.57 -19.97
C GLY A 162 0.29 5.88 -19.58
N ALA A 163 -0.64 5.73 -20.51
CA ALA A 163 -2.04 6.15 -20.33
C ALA A 163 -2.72 5.53 -19.10
N GLU A 164 -2.46 4.24 -18.83
CA GLU A 164 -2.98 3.52 -17.67
C GLU A 164 -2.47 4.13 -16.36
N PHE A 165 -1.14 4.28 -16.24
CA PHE A 165 -0.51 4.87 -15.05
C PHE A 165 -0.99 6.31 -14.81
N ARG A 166 -1.03 7.13 -15.87
CA ARG A 166 -1.51 8.51 -15.79
C ARG A 166 -2.96 8.56 -15.29
N THR A 167 -3.83 7.72 -15.84
CA THR A 167 -5.24 7.67 -15.48
C THR A 167 -5.44 7.26 -14.02
N GLU A 168 -4.75 6.22 -13.56
CA GLU A 168 -4.86 5.72 -12.19
C GLU A 168 -4.36 6.73 -11.15
N VAL A 169 -3.22 7.38 -11.43
CA VAL A 169 -2.67 8.42 -10.55
C VAL A 169 -3.58 9.65 -10.53
N THR A 170 -4.06 10.11 -11.69
CA THR A 170 -4.99 11.24 -11.79
C THR A 170 -6.28 10.98 -11.01
N LYS A 171 -6.87 9.79 -11.18
CA LYS A 171 -8.08 9.39 -10.44
C LYS A 171 -7.82 9.39 -8.93
N SER A 172 -6.73 8.77 -8.50
CA SER A 172 -6.37 8.68 -7.08
C SER A 172 -6.06 10.04 -6.47
N PHE A 173 -5.39 10.92 -7.23
CA PHE A 173 -5.11 12.30 -6.85
C PHE A 173 -6.41 13.10 -6.67
N ALA A 174 -7.34 13.02 -7.64
CA ALA A 174 -8.61 13.73 -7.60
C ALA A 174 -9.49 13.29 -6.41
N MET A 175 -9.60 11.98 -6.16
CA MET A 175 -10.37 11.45 -5.04
C MET A 175 -9.88 11.99 -3.69
N ARG A 176 -8.55 12.06 -3.49
CA ARG A 176 -7.95 12.60 -2.26
C ARG A 176 -8.40 14.05 -1.97
N TYR A 177 -8.50 14.91 -2.98
CA TYR A 177 -8.94 16.29 -2.79
C TYR A 177 -10.45 16.43 -2.66
N ALA A 178 -11.23 15.62 -3.39
CA ALA A 178 -12.68 15.56 -3.24
C ALA A 178 -13.08 15.14 -1.81
N ASP A 179 -12.35 14.18 -1.22
CA ASP A 179 -12.58 13.71 0.16
C ASP A 179 -12.23 14.78 1.20
N GLN A 180 -11.18 15.57 0.97
CA GLN A 180 -10.84 16.69 1.85
C GLN A 180 -11.90 17.81 1.82
N GLU A 181 -12.47 18.11 0.65
CA GLU A 181 -13.53 19.12 0.56
C GLU A 181 -14.84 18.66 1.21
N SER A 182 -15.22 17.40 1.02
CA SER A 182 -16.45 16.84 1.61
C SER A 182 -16.36 16.75 3.14
N THR A 183 -15.20 16.35 3.68
CA THR A 183 -14.96 16.32 5.13
C THR A 183 -14.90 17.72 5.75
N LYS A 184 -14.31 18.72 5.08
CA LYS A 184 -14.36 20.12 5.54
C LYS A 184 -15.79 20.67 5.58
N LYS A 185 -16.60 20.42 4.54
CA LYS A 185 -18.01 20.85 4.49
C LYS A 185 -18.85 20.20 5.59
N ARG A 186 -18.59 18.93 5.91
CA ARG A 186 -19.29 18.21 6.99
C ARG A 186 -18.97 18.82 8.37
N LYS A 187 -17.69 19.12 8.65
CA LYS A 187 -17.29 19.77 9.91
C LYS A 187 -17.92 21.15 10.09
N VAL A 188 -17.96 21.98 9.03
CA VAL A 188 -18.60 23.32 9.09
C VAL A 188 -20.12 23.23 9.29
N THR A 189 -20.77 22.19 8.75
CA THR A 189 -22.22 21.98 8.91
C THR A 189 -22.56 21.49 10.32
N GLU A 190 -21.70 20.67 10.92
CA GLU A 190 -21.85 20.17 12.28
C GLU A 190 -21.58 21.28 13.33
N GLU A 191 -20.63 22.18 13.05
CA GLU A 191 -20.30 23.33 13.91
C GLU A 191 -21.31 24.49 13.80
N ARG A 192 -22.14 24.53 12.75
CA ARG A 192 -23.23 25.52 12.58
C ARG A 192 -24.61 25.05 13.04
N SER A 193 -24.72 23.85 13.61
CA SER A 193 -25.99 23.41 14.20
C SER A 193 -26.10 23.94 15.64
N PRO A 194 -27.00 24.88 15.96
CA PRO A 194 -27.33 25.15 17.35
C PRO A 194 -28.03 23.92 17.90
N MET A 195 -27.33 23.16 18.73
CA MET A 195 -27.94 22.06 19.49
C MET A 195 -29.16 22.59 20.25
N PRO A 196 -30.38 22.04 20.03
CA PRO A 196 -31.47 22.25 20.97
C PRO A 196 -31.14 21.50 22.28
N PRO A 197 -31.49 22.06 23.46
CA PRO A 197 -31.13 21.45 24.73
C PRO A 197 -32.01 20.23 24.99
N ALA A 198 -31.53 19.05 24.62
CA ALA A 198 -32.23 17.80 24.92
C ALA A 198 -31.32 16.82 25.67
N LYS A 199 -31.48 16.86 26.99
CA LYS A 199 -31.33 15.77 27.97
C LYS A 199 -30.07 14.89 27.83
N ARG A 200 -29.03 15.29 28.56
CA ARG A 200 -27.99 14.38 29.06
C ARG A 200 -28.65 13.26 29.89
N GLN A 201 -28.82 12.07 29.33
CA GLN A 201 -28.93 10.85 30.11
C GLN A 201 -27.51 10.32 30.32
N SER A 202 -27.05 10.49 31.56
CA SER A 202 -25.83 9.93 32.11
C SER A 202 -25.90 8.40 32.10
N LEU A 203 -25.07 7.75 31.28
CA LEU A 203 -24.74 6.35 31.43
C LEU A 203 -23.82 6.20 32.64
N ILE A 204 -24.40 5.92 33.81
CA ILE A 204 -23.63 5.47 34.98
C ILE A 204 -23.32 4.00 34.74
N VAL A 205 -22.07 3.70 34.39
CA VAL A 205 -21.54 2.33 34.40
C VAL A 205 -21.29 1.95 35.86
N ILE A 206 -22.19 1.15 36.43
CA ILE A 206 -21.98 0.53 37.74
C ILE A 206 -20.97 -0.61 37.55
N LEU A 207 -19.71 -0.37 37.96
CA LEU A 207 -18.71 -1.40 38.15
C LEU A 207 -19.15 -2.31 39.31
N LYS A 208 -19.64 -3.50 39.00
CA LYS A 208 -19.90 -4.55 40.00
C LYS A 208 -18.60 -5.32 40.23
N VAL A 209 -17.88 -4.94 41.28
CA VAL A 209 -16.75 -5.70 41.84
C VAL A 209 -17.33 -6.82 42.72
N PRO A 210 -17.02 -8.10 42.50
CA PRO A 210 -17.18 -9.13 43.51
C PRO A 210 -15.93 -9.19 44.40
N ALA A 211 -16.13 -8.94 45.69
CA ALA A 211 -15.12 -9.11 46.72
C ALA A 211 -14.95 -10.61 47.08
N LEU A 212 -13.68 -11.02 47.13
CA LEU A 212 -13.03 -11.89 48.12
C LEU A 212 -13.91 -12.96 48.82
N ALA A 213 -13.63 -14.23 48.50
CA ALA A 213 -13.67 -15.31 49.47
C ALA A 213 -12.23 -15.65 49.87
N SER A 214 -11.90 -15.27 51.09
CA SER A 214 -10.73 -15.70 51.85
C SER A 214 -10.98 -17.11 52.38
N SER A 215 -10.07 -18.05 52.19
CA SER A 215 -9.97 -19.21 53.09
C SER A 215 -8.51 -19.60 53.29
N GLU A 216 -8.19 -19.71 54.57
CA GLU A 216 -6.91 -19.87 55.21
C GLU A 216 -6.24 -21.23 55.01
N GLY A 217 -4.93 -21.25 55.29
CA GLY A 217 -4.19 -22.40 55.83
C GLY A 217 -3.30 -23.10 54.81
N ARG A 218 -2.02 -23.40 55.05
CA ARG A 218 -1.10 -23.28 56.20
C ARG A 218 0.32 -23.47 55.64
N PRO A 219 1.38 -23.13 56.39
CA PRO A 219 2.77 -23.30 55.97
C PRO A 219 3.38 -24.62 56.46
N CYS A 220 4.21 -25.23 55.62
CA CYS A 220 5.29 -26.19 55.91
C CYS A 220 6.24 -26.03 54.72
N GLY A 221 7.55 -25.88 54.82
CA GLY A 221 8.54 -26.23 55.82
C GLY A 221 9.80 -26.54 55.01
N ARG A 222 10.93 -25.94 55.39
CA ARG A 222 12.28 -26.11 54.79
C ARG A 222 12.72 -27.57 54.69
N THR A 223 13.58 -27.86 53.70
CA THR A 223 14.99 -28.35 53.78
C THR A 223 15.52 -28.51 52.35
N GLY A 224 16.74 -28.09 51.98
CA GLY A 224 17.97 -28.92 52.00
C GLY A 224 17.85 -30.07 50.99
N GLU A 225 18.74 -30.40 50.06
CA GLU A 225 20.19 -30.34 49.95
C GLU A 225 20.61 -30.65 48.49
N GLU A 226 21.85 -30.31 48.19
CA GLU A 226 22.82 -30.80 47.21
C GLU A 226 22.49 -31.95 46.23
N GLY A 227 23.06 -31.78 45.02
CA GLY A 227 23.24 -32.76 43.96
C GLY A 227 23.89 -32.11 42.74
#